data_AF-A0A7W1HMH8-F1
#
_entry.id   AF-A0A7W1HMH8-F1
#
_cell.length_a   1.000
_cell.length_b   1.000
_cell.length_c   1.000
_cell.angle_alpha   90.00
_cell.angle_beta   90.00
_cell.angle_gamma   90.00
#
_symmetry.space_group_name_H-M   'P 1'
#
loop_
_entity.id
_entity.type
_entity.pdbx_description
1 polymer ?
#
loop_
_entity_poly.entity_id
_entity_poly.type
_entity_poly.pdbx_seq_one_letter_code
_entity_poly.pdbx_strand_id
1 'polypeptide(L)'
;VSLGVLFLLGALGYGISLGWRHLPRKMAAAATGAEATATPIVDLQAKVAPARRELAEGHYGSAETLFRELAQIDPALAPAAELCAALQIWERGDFTQASAIFQRYVKYQPPPRFAWMKESRSLAQDRLDDYQRYTDWEKTRDSTRDPEAAVKKIRTVAGKLKAKGALAFRLADEEARIAAQGKELAARRAAEEERRAVDDKKRAAEEAPRWQAALAAERKPLAAYRFENAVALLQSTKLEAKSLQAERDQELQRAKWLAEWKAKLISDINKTGYGGVVTDRQAVRYDGPVRRATPDKIELKTRYGNIMTDWLNLPPEMLLKMSTAFIRPGAAEIPERQWLSAIFAAQTGQREAARELADKAGEAKAEYRDLLPRYFPGAKK
;
A
#
# COMPACT_ATOMS: atom_id res chain seq x y z
N VAL A 1 30.91 17.99 16.24
CA VAL A 1 30.22 18.48 17.45
C VAL A 1 28.80 17.93 17.39
N SER A 2 28.62 16.63 17.62
CA SER A 2 28.39 16.01 18.95
C SER A 2 27.07 16.47 19.57
N LEU A 3 26.06 15.60 19.51
CA LEU A 3 25.30 15.17 20.69
C LEU A 3 24.33 14.04 20.28
N GLY A 4 24.84 12.82 20.43
CA GLY A 4 24.01 11.65 20.69
C GLY A 4 23.94 11.38 22.20
N VAL A 5 23.18 10.33 22.53
CA VAL A 5 23.14 9.62 23.83
C VAL A 5 22.21 10.24 24.88
N LEU A 6 21.03 9.63 25.05
CA LEU A 6 20.49 9.09 26.33
C LEU A 6 19.00 8.78 26.18
N PHE A 7 18.63 7.49 26.19
CA PHE A 7 17.62 6.94 27.10
C PHE A 7 17.57 5.41 26.90
N LEU A 8 18.45 4.74 27.63
CA LEU A 8 18.41 3.32 27.95
C LEU A 8 18.11 3.26 29.46
N LEU A 9 17.00 2.63 29.84
CA LEU A 9 16.72 1.89 31.09
C LEU A 9 15.25 1.97 31.52
N GLY A 10 14.68 0.81 31.88
CA GLY A 10 13.38 0.62 32.53
C GLY A 10 12.39 -0.13 31.63
N ALA A 11 11.92 -1.35 31.89
CA ALA A 11 11.96 -2.15 33.10
C ALA A 11 11.94 -3.64 32.75
N LEU A 12 12.91 -4.36 33.30
CA LEU A 12 12.86 -5.79 33.59
C LEU A 12 11.89 -5.99 34.76
N GLY A 13 10.99 -6.95 34.63
CA GLY A 13 10.21 -7.49 35.74
C GLY A 13 8.73 -7.20 35.66
N TYR A 14 7.95 -8.17 35.17
CA TYR A 14 6.70 -8.55 35.84
C TYR A 14 6.18 -9.91 35.35
N GLY A 15 6.03 -10.83 36.32
CA GLY A 15 4.85 -11.68 36.40
C GLY A 15 4.87 -13.03 35.68
N ILE A 16 5.66 -13.99 36.18
CA ILE A 16 5.22 -15.38 36.20
C ILE A 16 4.06 -15.43 37.22
N SER A 17 2.82 -15.31 36.74
CA SER A 17 1.64 -15.60 37.57
C SER A 17 1.09 -16.98 37.22
N LEU A 18 1.29 -17.90 38.16
CA LEU A 18 0.66 -19.20 38.28
C LEU A 18 -0.86 -19.10 38.10
N GLY A 19 -1.44 -19.99 37.31
CA GLY A 19 -2.89 -20.02 37.12
C GLY A 19 -3.38 -21.32 36.49
N TRP A 20 -3.26 -22.45 37.20
CA TRP A 20 -4.13 -23.61 36.98
C TRP A 20 -4.91 -23.90 38.28
N ARG A 21 -6.18 -23.50 38.27
CA ARG A 21 -7.21 -23.90 39.24
C ARG A 21 -8.05 -25.02 38.64
N HIS A 22 -8.45 -25.93 39.51
CA HIS A 22 -9.46 -27.01 39.39
C HIS A 22 -8.96 -28.43 39.07
N LEU A 23 -8.54 -29.12 40.13
CA LEU A 23 -8.93 -30.52 40.37
C LEU A 23 -9.41 -30.68 41.83
N PRO A 24 -10.46 -31.48 42.11
CA PRO A 24 -11.06 -31.57 43.45
C PRO A 24 -10.23 -32.44 44.41
N ARG A 25 -9.93 -31.89 45.58
CA ARG A 25 -9.40 -32.62 46.76
C ARG A 25 -10.54 -33.41 47.42
N LYS A 26 -10.43 -34.75 47.44
CA LYS A 26 -11.04 -35.57 48.49
C LYS A 26 -9.93 -35.93 49.49
N MET A 27 -10.04 -35.45 50.72
CA MET A 27 -9.24 -35.93 51.84
C MET A 27 -9.88 -37.22 52.38
N ALA A 28 -9.07 -38.27 52.51
CA ALA A 28 -9.40 -39.43 53.33
C ALA A 28 -8.52 -39.42 54.57
N ALA A 29 -9.14 -39.68 55.71
CA ALA A 29 -8.54 -39.73 57.03
C ALA A 29 -7.57 -40.91 57.19
N ALA A 30 -6.59 -40.72 58.06
CA ALA A 30 -5.68 -41.75 58.52
C ALA A 30 -6.40 -42.78 59.39
N ALA A 31 -6.11 -44.06 59.15
CA ALA A 31 -6.25 -45.12 60.14
C ALA A 31 -4.98 -45.96 60.11
N THR A 32 -4.35 -46.05 61.27
CA THR A 32 -3.19 -46.87 61.62
C THR A 32 -3.53 -48.34 61.73
N GLY A 33 -2.61 -49.20 61.31
CA GLY A 33 -2.44 -50.57 61.83
C GLY A 33 -2.90 -51.69 60.90
N ALA A 34 -1.93 -52.39 60.30
CA ALA A 34 -1.84 -53.86 60.24
C ALA A 34 -0.67 -54.25 59.32
N GLU A 35 0.28 -55.03 59.86
CA GLU A 35 1.20 -55.83 59.06
C GLU A 35 0.39 -56.75 58.14
N ALA A 36 0.52 -56.52 56.85
CA ALA A 36 0.07 -57.43 55.81
C ALA A 36 1.20 -57.51 54.79
N THR A 37 1.56 -58.74 54.43
CA THR A 37 2.48 -59.09 53.35
C THR A 37 2.08 -58.36 52.06
N ALA A 38 2.73 -57.20 51.83
CA ALA A 38 2.43 -56.34 50.71
C ALA A 38 2.85 -57.03 49.41
N THR A 39 1.87 -57.29 48.56
CA THR A 39 2.11 -57.70 47.18
C THR A 39 2.91 -56.59 46.49
N PRO A 40 3.94 -56.91 45.68
CA PRO A 40 4.91 -55.95 45.11
C PRO A 40 4.32 -54.85 44.21
N ILE A 41 3.01 -54.86 43.96
CA ILE A 41 2.29 -53.95 43.07
C ILE A 41 1.90 -52.62 43.76
N VAL A 42 1.62 -52.63 45.08
CA VAL A 42 1.16 -51.43 45.82
C VAL A 42 2.30 -50.44 46.07
N ASP A 43 3.52 -50.94 46.26
CA ASP A 43 4.72 -50.13 46.52
C ASP A 43 5.14 -49.28 45.30
N LEU A 44 4.97 -49.79 44.07
CA LEU A 44 5.38 -49.10 42.86
C LEU A 44 4.57 -47.82 42.56
N GLN A 45 3.26 -47.82 42.89
CA GLN A 45 2.41 -46.64 42.69
C GLN A 45 2.80 -45.48 43.61
N ALA A 46 3.13 -45.77 44.87
CA ALA A 46 3.61 -44.77 45.82
C ALA A 46 4.94 -44.16 45.35
N LYS A 47 5.83 -44.99 44.79
CA LYS A 47 7.13 -44.55 44.24
C LYS A 47 7.02 -43.72 42.96
N VAL A 48 5.95 -43.88 42.18
CA VAL A 48 5.69 -43.07 40.97
C VAL A 48 5.19 -41.65 41.30
N ALA A 49 4.61 -41.43 42.48
CA ALA A 49 3.98 -40.15 42.83
C ALA A 49 4.93 -38.93 42.81
N PRO A 50 6.18 -39.01 43.33
CA PRO A 50 7.17 -37.93 43.21
C PRO A 50 7.50 -37.61 41.75
N ALA A 51 7.74 -38.62 40.90
CA ALA A 51 8.06 -38.43 39.49
C ALA A 51 6.92 -37.71 38.73
N ARG A 52 5.67 -38.06 39.03
CA ARG A 52 4.49 -37.37 38.48
C ARG A 52 4.36 -35.93 38.95
N ARG A 53 4.74 -35.63 40.19
CA ARG A 53 4.74 -34.27 40.72
C ARG A 53 5.78 -33.41 39.98
N GLU A 54 7.01 -33.89 39.87
CA GLU A 54 8.08 -33.20 39.13
C GLU A 54 7.68 -32.95 37.66
N LEU A 55 7.05 -33.93 37.00
CA LEU A 55 6.52 -33.76 35.65
C LEU A 55 5.44 -32.68 35.57
N ALA A 56 4.51 -32.66 36.53
CA ALA A 56 3.44 -31.66 36.59
C ALA A 56 3.95 -30.24 36.91
N GLU A 57 5.05 -30.14 37.66
CA GLU A 57 5.72 -28.88 37.99
C GLU A 57 6.65 -28.38 36.85
N GLY A 58 6.86 -29.19 35.81
CA GLY A 58 7.71 -28.85 34.68
C GLY A 58 9.20 -29.15 34.90
N HIS A 59 9.56 -29.83 35.99
CA HIS A 59 10.92 -30.26 36.29
C HIS A 59 11.27 -31.55 35.53
N TYR A 60 11.31 -31.45 34.20
CA TYR A 60 11.47 -32.60 33.31
C TYR A 60 12.79 -33.37 33.54
N GLY A 61 13.84 -32.70 34.01
CA GLY A 61 15.11 -33.32 34.42
C GLY A 61 14.96 -34.29 35.59
N SER A 62 14.40 -33.79 36.69
CA SER A 62 14.14 -34.58 37.90
C SER A 62 13.15 -35.72 37.63
N ALA A 63 12.08 -35.43 36.88
CA ALA A 63 11.08 -36.42 36.49
C ALA A 63 11.68 -37.55 35.63
N GLU A 64 12.54 -37.22 34.66
CA GLU A 64 13.20 -38.21 33.80
C GLU A 64 14.05 -39.18 34.64
N THR A 65 14.89 -38.67 35.54
CA THR A 65 15.75 -39.48 36.40
C THR A 65 14.93 -40.46 37.23
N LEU A 66 13.88 -39.97 37.91
CA LEU A 66 13.00 -40.79 38.73
C LEU A 66 12.28 -41.86 37.89
N PHE A 67 11.76 -41.51 36.71
CA PHE A 67 11.12 -42.51 35.84
C PHE A 67 12.11 -43.53 35.27
N ARG A 68 13.36 -43.14 34.99
CA ARG A 68 14.41 -44.05 34.50
C ARG A 68 14.82 -45.05 35.57
N GLU A 69 14.97 -44.62 36.82
CA GLU A 69 15.23 -45.52 37.96
C GLU A 69 14.08 -46.53 38.14
N LEU A 70 12.83 -46.05 38.10
CA LEU A 70 11.67 -46.94 38.21
C LEU A 70 11.52 -47.87 36.99
N ALA A 71 11.97 -47.46 35.81
CA ALA A 71 11.96 -48.30 34.62
C ALA A 71 12.93 -49.49 34.69
N GLN A 72 13.95 -49.44 35.56
CA GLN A 72 14.81 -50.59 35.86
C GLN A 72 14.04 -51.67 36.63
N ILE A 73 13.04 -51.27 37.41
CA ILE A 73 12.16 -52.16 38.18
C ILE A 73 11.00 -52.66 37.31
N ASP A 74 10.38 -51.77 36.54
CA ASP A 74 9.27 -52.07 35.63
C ASP A 74 9.47 -51.38 34.27
N PRO A 75 9.92 -52.10 33.22
CA PRO A 75 10.19 -51.54 31.90
C PRO A 75 9.02 -50.79 31.26
N ALA A 76 7.78 -51.03 31.70
CA ALA A 76 6.62 -50.30 31.20
C ALA A 76 6.60 -48.80 31.60
N LEU A 77 7.47 -48.36 32.50
CA LEU A 77 7.68 -46.94 32.83
C LEU A 77 8.66 -46.21 31.90
N ALA A 78 9.42 -46.94 31.05
CA ALA A 78 10.41 -46.34 30.15
C ALA A 78 9.84 -45.23 29.24
N PRO A 79 8.61 -45.37 28.66
CA PRO A 79 8.03 -44.30 27.85
C PRO A 79 7.78 -42.99 28.63
N ALA A 80 7.53 -43.03 29.94
CA ALA A 80 7.38 -41.82 30.75
C ALA A 80 8.73 -41.10 30.94
N ALA A 81 9.84 -41.85 31.08
CA ALA A 81 11.17 -41.27 31.06
C ALA A 81 11.49 -40.63 29.70
N GLU A 82 11.16 -41.32 28.59
CA GLU A 82 11.33 -40.78 27.24
C GLU A 82 10.52 -39.50 26.98
N LEU A 83 9.28 -39.42 27.50
CA LEU A 83 8.47 -38.20 27.44
C LEU A 83 9.19 -37.02 28.12
N CYS A 84 9.73 -37.24 29.32
CA CYS A 84 10.43 -36.21 30.07
C CYS A 84 11.71 -35.75 29.35
N ALA A 85 12.47 -36.68 28.78
CA ALA A 85 13.62 -36.37 27.94
C ALA A 85 13.23 -35.54 26.71
N ALA A 86 12.14 -35.90 26.02
CA ALA A 86 11.63 -35.16 24.87
C ALA A 86 11.18 -33.74 25.23
N LEU A 87 10.58 -33.55 26.41
CA LEU A 87 10.23 -32.21 26.91
C LEU A 87 11.47 -31.36 27.17
N GLN A 88 12.57 -31.93 27.68
CA GLN A 88 13.83 -31.19 27.79
C GLN A 88 14.44 -30.85 26.43
N ILE A 89 14.47 -31.81 25.50
CA ILE A 89 14.96 -31.59 24.13
C ILE A 89 14.15 -30.46 23.46
N TRP A 90 12.83 -30.44 23.68
CA TRP A 90 11.96 -29.36 23.24
C TRP A 90 12.32 -28.01 23.87
N GLU A 91 12.48 -27.93 25.19
CA GLU A 91 12.84 -26.67 25.86
C GLU A 91 14.24 -26.18 25.49
N ARG A 92 15.11 -27.05 24.97
CA ARG A 92 16.41 -26.70 24.36
C ARG A 92 16.30 -26.26 22.90
N GLY A 93 15.12 -26.32 22.29
CA GLY A 93 14.85 -25.84 20.94
C GLY A 93 14.99 -26.89 19.82
N ASP A 94 15.27 -28.15 20.14
CA ASP A 94 15.30 -29.23 19.15
C ASP A 94 13.91 -29.86 18.99
N PHE A 95 13.05 -29.13 18.30
CA PHE A 95 11.65 -29.51 18.08
C PHE A 95 11.51 -30.76 17.20
N THR A 96 12.43 -30.95 16.24
CA THR A 96 12.41 -32.09 15.32
C THR A 96 12.66 -33.38 16.09
N GLN A 97 13.72 -33.45 16.89
CA GLN A 97 14.04 -34.64 17.68
C GLN A 97 12.96 -34.91 18.74
N ALA A 98 12.51 -33.87 19.45
CA ALA A 98 11.45 -34.00 20.46
C ALA A 98 10.13 -34.50 19.85
N SER A 99 9.71 -33.99 18.69
CA SER A 99 8.47 -34.39 18.01
C SER A 99 8.48 -35.88 17.63
N ALA A 100 9.61 -36.43 17.19
CA ALA A 100 9.73 -37.85 16.89
C ALA A 100 9.47 -38.74 18.13
N ILE A 101 9.91 -38.30 19.31
CA ILE A 101 9.68 -39.01 20.58
C ILE A 101 8.20 -38.85 21.01
N PHE A 102 7.64 -37.64 20.93
CA PHE A 102 6.22 -37.40 21.23
C PHE A 102 5.29 -38.25 20.37
N GLN A 103 5.57 -38.40 19.08
CA GLN A 103 4.78 -39.26 18.18
C GLN A 103 4.76 -40.72 18.63
N ARG A 104 5.89 -41.24 19.12
CA ARG A 104 5.95 -42.61 19.69
C ARG A 104 5.16 -42.69 20.99
N TYR A 105 5.32 -41.69 21.87
CA TYR A 105 4.64 -41.64 23.16
C TYR A 105 3.11 -41.63 23.03
N VAL A 106 2.56 -40.84 22.11
CA VAL A 106 1.10 -40.76 21.90
C VAL A 106 0.52 -42.10 21.42
N LYS A 107 1.28 -42.88 20.65
CA LYS A 107 0.87 -44.21 20.15
C LYS A 107 1.02 -45.33 21.19
N TYR A 108 1.83 -45.12 22.22
CA TYR A 108 2.09 -46.13 23.25
C TYR A 108 0.85 -46.44 24.09
N GLN A 109 0.52 -47.71 24.27
CA GLN A 109 -0.60 -48.17 25.09
C GLN A 109 -0.07 -48.67 26.45
N PRO A 110 -0.22 -47.88 27.54
CA PRO A 110 0.27 -48.29 28.84
C PRO A 110 -0.59 -49.44 29.42
N PRO A 111 0.01 -50.37 30.19
CA PRO A 111 -0.74 -51.35 30.97
C PRO A 111 -1.77 -50.68 31.91
N PRO A 112 -2.85 -51.37 32.32
CA PRO A 112 -3.90 -50.78 33.17
C PRO A 112 -3.38 -50.13 34.46
N ARG A 113 -2.32 -50.69 35.06
CA ARG A 113 -1.66 -50.13 36.26
C ARG A 113 -1.01 -48.77 36.03
N PHE A 114 -0.74 -48.38 34.78
CA PHE A 114 -0.17 -47.08 34.42
C PHE A 114 -1.14 -46.25 33.56
N ALA A 115 -2.45 -46.40 33.78
CA ALA A 115 -3.48 -45.65 33.09
C ALA A 115 -3.27 -44.12 33.15
N TRP A 116 -2.63 -43.60 34.19
CA TRP A 116 -2.28 -42.18 34.33
C TRP A 116 -1.38 -41.65 33.19
N MET A 117 -0.57 -42.50 32.54
CA MET A 117 0.24 -42.06 31.39
C MET A 117 -0.65 -41.59 30.23
N LYS A 118 -1.88 -42.12 30.13
CA LYS A 118 -2.87 -41.65 29.16
C LYS A 118 -3.21 -40.17 29.38
N GLU A 119 -3.23 -39.71 30.62
CA GLU A 119 -3.51 -38.31 30.99
C GLU A 119 -2.39 -37.38 30.48
N SER A 120 -1.13 -37.83 30.54
CA SER A 120 0.02 -37.06 30.04
C SER A 120 0.18 -37.04 28.52
N ARG A 121 -0.64 -37.80 27.77
CA ARG A 121 -0.60 -37.76 26.29
C ARG A 121 -0.99 -36.40 25.72
N SER A 122 -1.85 -35.66 26.42
CA SER A 122 -2.23 -34.30 25.99
C SER A 122 -1.02 -33.37 25.92
N LEU A 123 -0.06 -33.49 26.86
CA LEU A 123 1.17 -32.70 26.85
C LEU A 123 1.99 -32.94 25.58
N ALA A 124 2.17 -34.21 25.21
CA ALA A 124 2.88 -34.59 23.98
C ALA A 124 2.10 -34.15 22.72
N GLN A 125 0.78 -34.34 22.72
CA GLN A 125 -0.08 -33.98 21.59
C GLN A 125 -0.09 -32.47 21.34
N ASP A 126 -0.16 -31.65 22.40
CA ASP A 126 -0.17 -30.20 22.26
C ASP A 126 1.14 -29.68 21.65
N ARG A 127 2.29 -30.27 22.01
CA ARG A 127 3.58 -29.95 21.39
C ARG A 127 3.68 -30.42 19.94
N LEU A 128 3.09 -31.57 19.60
CA LEU A 128 2.99 -32.02 18.21
C LEU A 128 2.13 -31.08 17.36
N ASP A 129 0.98 -30.66 17.87
CA ASP A 129 0.09 -29.73 17.19
C ASP A 129 0.77 -28.37 16.97
N ASP A 130 1.47 -27.87 17.99
CA ASP A 130 2.24 -26.63 17.93
C ASP A 130 3.39 -26.73 16.92
N TYR A 131 4.12 -27.84 16.90
CA TYR A 131 5.18 -28.07 15.93
C TYR A 131 4.63 -28.15 14.50
N GLN A 132 3.49 -28.82 14.29
CA GLN A 132 2.85 -28.88 12.99
C GLN A 132 2.50 -27.47 12.49
N ARG A 133 1.90 -26.62 13.33
CA ARG A 133 1.61 -25.22 13.00
C ARG A 133 2.88 -24.43 12.64
N TYR A 134 3.96 -24.63 13.39
CA TYR A 134 5.25 -24.01 13.11
C TYR A 134 5.78 -24.43 11.72
N THR A 135 5.80 -25.72 11.42
CA THR A 135 6.32 -26.22 10.13
C THR A 135 5.45 -25.81 8.94
N ASP A 136 4.12 -25.72 9.11
CA ASP A 136 3.21 -25.24 8.07
C ASP A 136 3.40 -23.74 7.80
N TRP A 137 3.65 -22.95 8.85
CA TRP A 137 4.07 -21.57 8.68
C TRP A 137 5.42 -21.45 7.98
N GLU A 138 6.41 -22.24 8.39
CA GLU A 138 7.77 -22.21 7.83
C GLU A 138 7.75 -22.50 6.31
N LYS A 139 6.96 -23.47 5.87
CA LYS A 139 6.74 -23.78 4.44
C LYS A 139 6.16 -22.61 3.63
N THR A 140 5.38 -21.75 4.28
CA THR A 140 4.72 -20.60 3.62
C THR A 140 5.41 -19.26 3.89
N ARG A 141 6.51 -19.28 4.66
CA ARG A 141 7.28 -18.10 5.05
C ARG A 141 7.84 -17.38 3.83
N ASP A 142 8.53 -18.12 2.96
CA ASP A 142 9.26 -17.56 1.83
C ASP A 142 8.31 -17.12 0.69
N SER A 143 7.03 -17.51 0.75
CA SER A 143 6.00 -17.04 -0.18
C SER A 143 5.57 -15.60 0.06
N THR A 144 5.95 -15.00 1.19
CA THR A 144 5.54 -13.63 1.56
C THR A 144 6.71 -12.67 1.38
N ARG A 145 6.75 -11.96 0.25
CA ARG A 145 7.76 -10.90 -0.01
C ARG A 145 7.58 -9.65 0.85
N ASP A 146 6.44 -9.53 1.52
CA ASP A 146 6.10 -8.41 2.38
C ASP A 146 6.38 -8.73 3.87
N PRO A 147 7.34 -8.03 4.50
CA PRO A 147 7.65 -8.20 5.92
C PRO A 147 6.45 -7.97 6.85
N GLU A 148 5.53 -7.05 6.53
CA GLU A 148 4.37 -6.77 7.39
C GLU A 148 3.38 -7.94 7.38
N ALA A 149 3.06 -8.45 6.19
CA ALA A 149 2.25 -9.65 6.06
C ALA A 149 2.90 -10.88 6.74
N ALA A 150 4.22 -11.01 6.67
CA ALA A 150 4.95 -12.08 7.34
C ALA A 150 4.86 -11.98 8.88
N VAL A 151 5.02 -10.77 9.45
CA VAL A 151 4.81 -10.50 10.89
C VAL A 151 3.36 -10.79 11.32
N LYS A 152 2.37 -10.45 10.49
CA LYS A 152 0.96 -10.78 10.82
C LYS A 152 0.71 -12.29 10.86
N LYS A 153 1.31 -13.03 9.93
CA LYS A 153 1.21 -14.50 9.87
C LYS A 153 1.87 -15.15 11.10
N ILE A 154 3.08 -14.72 11.46
CA ILE A 154 3.79 -15.31 12.61
C ILE A 154 3.04 -15.05 13.92
N ARG A 155 2.48 -13.85 14.12
CA ARG A 155 1.61 -13.54 15.27
C ARG A 155 0.36 -14.42 15.34
N THR A 156 -0.24 -14.72 14.18
CA THR A 156 -1.40 -15.61 14.10
C THR A 156 -1.05 -17.04 14.50
N VAL A 157 0.14 -17.52 14.14
CA VAL A 157 0.63 -18.84 14.52
C VAL A 157 0.96 -18.87 16.01
N ALA A 158 1.69 -17.86 16.50
CA ALA A 158 2.04 -17.71 17.92
C ALA A 158 0.80 -17.67 18.83
N GLY A 159 -0.26 -16.95 18.43
CA GLY A 159 -1.52 -16.89 19.17
C GLY A 159 -2.33 -18.19 19.17
N LYS A 160 -1.99 -19.17 18.32
CA LYS A 160 -2.63 -20.49 18.24
C LYS A 160 -1.81 -21.59 18.91
N LEU A 161 -0.63 -21.27 19.45
CA LEU A 161 0.16 -22.23 20.21
C LEU A 161 -0.57 -22.62 21.50
N LYS A 162 -0.66 -23.91 21.76
CA LYS A 162 -1.29 -24.46 22.96
C LYS A 162 -0.34 -24.43 24.15
N ALA A 163 0.95 -24.63 23.90
CA ALA A 163 1.98 -24.59 24.91
C ALA A 163 2.84 -23.33 24.80
N LYS A 164 3.01 -22.67 25.95
CA LYS A 164 4.03 -21.63 26.12
C LYS A 164 5.37 -22.32 26.41
N GLY A 165 6.46 -21.82 25.84
CA GLY A 165 7.79 -22.41 26.01
C GLY A 165 8.74 -22.02 24.87
N ALA A 166 9.80 -22.81 24.67
CA ALA A 166 10.87 -22.53 23.69
C ALA A 166 10.38 -22.21 22.26
N LEU A 167 9.33 -22.86 21.76
CA LEU A 167 8.79 -22.59 20.42
C LEU A 167 8.16 -21.19 20.31
N ALA A 168 7.48 -20.73 21.36
CA ALA A 168 6.91 -19.38 21.39
C ALA A 168 8.01 -18.32 21.39
N PHE A 169 9.12 -18.54 22.11
CA PHE A 169 10.30 -17.67 22.07
C PHE A 169 10.92 -17.63 20.68
N ARG A 170 11.11 -18.78 20.03
CA ARG A 170 11.61 -18.83 18.64
C ARG A 170 10.74 -18.05 17.67
N LEU A 171 9.42 -18.16 17.78
CA LEU A 171 8.51 -17.36 16.95
C LEU A 171 8.63 -15.85 17.25
N ALA A 172 8.83 -15.46 18.51
CA ALA A 172 9.04 -14.06 18.87
C ALA A 172 10.36 -13.51 18.31
N ASP A 173 11.45 -14.28 18.36
CA ASP A 173 12.75 -13.90 17.79
C ASP A 173 12.67 -13.75 16.26
N GLU A 174 11.99 -14.69 15.59
CA GLU A 174 11.74 -14.61 14.15
C GLU A 174 10.85 -13.41 13.79
N GLU A 175 9.82 -13.10 14.59
CA GLU A 175 9.01 -11.90 14.42
C GLU A 175 9.88 -10.65 14.49
N ALA A 176 10.73 -10.54 15.52
CA ALA A 176 11.63 -9.41 15.70
C ALA A 176 12.61 -9.26 14.52
N ARG A 177 13.15 -10.38 14.02
CA ARG A 177 14.05 -10.42 12.85
C ARG A 177 13.36 -9.90 11.59
N ILE A 178 12.15 -10.40 11.29
CA ILE A 178 11.38 -9.97 10.10
C ILE A 178 10.99 -8.50 10.24
N ALA A 179 10.56 -8.06 11.42
CA ALA A 179 10.21 -6.66 11.68
C ALA A 179 11.42 -5.72 11.50
N ALA A 180 12.61 -6.12 11.94
CA ALA A 180 13.84 -5.36 11.73
C ALA A 180 14.20 -5.24 10.23
N GLN A 181 14.09 -6.34 9.47
CA GLN A 181 14.28 -6.34 8.02
C GLN A 181 13.28 -5.41 7.31
N GLY A 182 12.02 -5.40 7.74
CA GLY A 182 11.00 -4.48 7.21
C GLY A 182 11.35 -3.02 7.44
N LYS A 183 11.81 -2.67 8.65
CA LYS A 183 12.27 -1.30 8.97
C LYS A 183 13.47 -0.88 8.13
N GLU A 184 14.45 -1.77 7.96
CA GLU A 184 15.64 -1.49 7.14
C GLU A 184 15.28 -1.28 5.67
N LEU A 185 14.40 -2.12 5.11
CA LEU A 185 13.94 -1.98 3.73
C LEU A 185 13.17 -0.66 3.53
N ALA A 186 12.31 -0.29 4.48
CA ALA A 186 11.60 0.98 4.44
C ALA A 186 12.57 2.18 4.50
N ALA A 187 13.57 2.13 5.39
CA ALA A 187 14.59 3.18 5.49
C ALA A 187 15.42 3.29 4.20
N ARG A 188 15.80 2.16 3.58
CA ARG A 188 16.52 2.15 2.29
C ARG A 188 15.70 2.77 1.16
N ARG A 189 14.41 2.44 1.07
CA ARG A 189 13.49 3.03 0.07
C ARG A 189 13.34 4.54 0.28
N ALA A 190 13.12 4.98 1.52
CA ALA A 190 13.02 6.40 1.84
C ALA A 190 14.30 7.17 1.47
N ALA A 191 15.47 6.62 1.80
CA ALA A 191 16.76 7.23 1.43
C ALA A 191 16.98 7.26 -0.09
N GLU A 192 16.53 6.24 -0.83
CA GLU A 192 16.61 6.23 -2.28
C GLU A 192 15.66 7.26 -2.91
N GLU A 193 14.44 7.40 -2.39
CA GLU A 193 13.49 8.42 -2.82
C GLU A 193 14.01 9.83 -2.58
N GLU A 194 14.63 10.08 -1.43
CA GLU A 194 15.27 11.37 -1.12
C GLU A 194 16.41 11.67 -2.09
N ARG A 195 17.29 10.69 -2.36
CA ARG A 195 18.37 10.85 -3.35
C ARG A 195 17.81 11.16 -4.74
N ARG A 196 16.78 10.44 -5.17
CA ARG A 196 16.11 10.69 -6.46
C ARG A 196 15.48 12.08 -6.51
N ALA A 197 14.91 12.57 -5.42
CA ALA A 197 14.34 13.92 -5.34
C ALA A 197 15.43 15.01 -5.40
N VAL A 198 16.59 14.79 -4.77
CA VAL A 198 17.74 15.69 -4.86
C VAL A 198 18.30 15.72 -6.29
N ASP A 199 18.47 14.55 -6.92
CA ASP A 199 18.92 14.45 -8.31
C ASP A 199 17.94 15.13 -9.27
N ASP A 200 16.64 14.93 -9.08
CA ASP A 200 15.59 15.58 -9.87
C ASP A 200 15.65 17.11 -9.74
N LYS A 201 15.80 17.62 -8.51
CA LYS A 201 15.94 19.06 -8.24
C LYS A 201 17.19 19.64 -8.90
N LYS A 202 18.31 18.91 -8.88
CA LYS A 202 19.55 19.32 -9.55
C LYS A 202 19.35 19.42 -11.07
N ARG A 203 18.77 18.38 -11.69
CA ARG A 203 18.44 18.39 -13.13
C ARG A 203 17.46 19.51 -13.46
N ALA A 204 16.45 19.75 -12.62
CA ALA A 204 15.50 20.84 -12.82
C ALA A 204 16.21 22.20 -12.84
N ALA A 205 17.18 22.43 -11.97
CA ALA A 205 17.95 23.67 -11.97
C ALA A 205 18.82 23.84 -13.24
N GLU A 206 19.43 22.76 -13.72
CA GLU A 206 20.22 22.75 -14.96
C GLU A 206 19.35 22.96 -16.21
N GLU A 207 18.14 22.39 -16.22
CA GLU A 207 17.22 22.44 -17.36
C GLU A 207 16.30 23.68 -17.35
N ALA A 208 16.15 24.36 -16.22
CA ALA A 208 15.27 25.51 -16.05
C ALA A 208 15.50 26.62 -17.09
N PRO A 209 16.74 27.04 -17.44
CA PRO A 209 16.96 28.06 -18.47
C PRO A 209 16.43 27.64 -19.84
N ARG A 210 16.61 26.37 -20.22
CA ARG A 210 16.09 25.82 -21.48
C ARG A 210 14.57 25.81 -21.49
N TRP A 211 13.96 25.42 -20.37
CA TRP A 211 12.50 25.45 -20.23
C TRP A 211 11.94 26.87 -20.32
N GLN A 212 12.54 27.83 -19.62
CA GLN A 212 12.14 29.24 -19.68
C GLN A 212 12.30 29.84 -21.09
N ALA A 213 13.36 29.47 -21.81
CA ALA A 213 13.55 29.88 -23.20
C ALA A 213 12.45 29.32 -24.12
N ALA A 214 12.03 28.06 -23.92
CA ALA A 214 10.93 27.47 -24.66
C ALA A 214 9.60 28.22 -24.39
N LEU A 215 9.27 28.47 -23.12
CA LEU A 215 8.08 29.24 -22.74
C LEU A 215 8.10 30.66 -23.33
N ALA A 216 9.26 31.34 -23.31
CA ALA A 216 9.40 32.66 -23.91
C ALA A 216 9.19 32.63 -25.44
N ALA A 217 9.75 31.61 -26.11
CA ALA A 217 9.60 31.43 -27.55
C ALA A 217 8.17 31.06 -27.96
N GLU A 218 7.43 30.34 -27.11
CA GLU A 218 6.03 29.95 -27.31
C GLU A 218 5.06 31.15 -27.30
N ARG A 219 5.36 32.21 -26.56
CA ARG A 219 4.48 33.40 -26.47
C ARG A 219 4.18 34.01 -27.83
N LYS A 220 5.13 33.99 -28.75
CA LYS A 220 4.97 34.55 -30.11
C LYS A 220 3.92 33.79 -30.93
N PRO A 221 4.00 32.46 -31.13
CA PRO A 221 2.95 31.72 -31.81
C PRO A 221 1.59 31.81 -31.09
N LEU A 222 1.54 31.79 -29.76
CA LEU A 222 0.28 31.97 -29.03
C LEU A 222 -0.39 33.32 -29.32
N ALA A 223 0.37 34.42 -29.27
CA ALA A 223 -0.13 35.76 -29.58
C ALA A 223 -0.57 35.92 -31.05
N ALA A 224 0.03 35.15 -31.96
CA ALA A 224 -0.32 35.10 -33.38
C ALA A 224 -1.46 34.12 -33.71
N TYR A 225 -2.09 33.49 -32.70
CA TYR A 225 -3.06 32.41 -32.87
C TYR A 225 -2.52 31.22 -33.72
N ARG A 226 -1.21 30.97 -33.68
CA ARG A 226 -0.52 29.85 -34.36
C ARG A 226 -0.25 28.73 -33.37
N PHE A 227 -1.31 28.17 -32.79
CA PHE A 227 -1.21 27.22 -31.68
C PHE A 227 -0.49 25.91 -32.02
N GLU A 228 -0.60 25.42 -33.26
CA GLU A 228 0.16 24.25 -33.72
C GLU A 228 1.68 24.44 -33.61
N ASN A 229 2.17 25.66 -33.88
CA ASN A 229 3.59 25.98 -33.73
C ASN A 229 4.00 26.01 -32.25
N ALA A 230 3.11 26.45 -31.36
CA ALA A 230 3.33 26.40 -29.91
C ALA A 230 3.42 24.94 -29.43
N VAL A 231 2.49 24.09 -29.87
CA VAL A 231 2.51 22.64 -29.61
C VAL A 231 3.83 22.01 -30.07
N ALA A 232 4.24 22.25 -31.32
CA ALA A 232 5.48 21.69 -31.86
C ALA A 232 6.72 22.14 -31.07
N LEU A 233 6.75 23.41 -30.65
CA LEU A 233 7.85 23.97 -29.86
C LEU A 233 7.96 23.28 -28.49
N LEU A 234 6.85 23.18 -27.77
CA LEU A 234 6.81 22.53 -26.45
C LEU A 234 7.13 21.03 -26.54
N GLN A 235 6.63 20.34 -27.56
CA GLN A 235 6.92 18.91 -27.80
C GLN A 235 8.40 18.66 -28.10
N SER A 236 9.05 19.54 -28.84
CA SER A 236 10.47 19.42 -29.18
C SER A 236 11.40 19.68 -27.98
N THR A 237 10.88 20.29 -26.92
CA THR A 237 11.65 20.60 -25.71
C THR A 237 11.80 19.34 -24.85
N LYS A 238 12.96 18.69 -24.98
CA LYS A 238 13.34 17.53 -24.16
C LYS A 238 13.66 18.00 -22.75
N LEU A 239 13.09 17.36 -21.74
CA LEU A 239 13.32 17.61 -20.31
C LEU A 239 13.41 16.25 -19.62
N GLU A 240 14.37 16.08 -18.72
CA GLU A 240 14.56 14.85 -17.95
C GLU A 240 14.09 14.98 -16.51
N ALA A 241 14.09 16.19 -15.96
CA ALA A 241 13.56 16.45 -14.63
C ALA A 241 12.05 16.23 -14.61
N LYS A 242 11.57 15.38 -13.69
CA LYS A 242 10.15 15.03 -13.54
C LYS A 242 9.29 16.25 -13.24
N SER A 243 9.79 17.18 -12.41
CA SER A 243 9.08 18.42 -12.11
C SER A 243 8.84 19.25 -13.39
N LEU A 244 9.87 19.41 -14.23
CA LEU A 244 9.76 20.19 -15.46
C LEU A 244 8.99 19.45 -16.55
N GLN A 245 9.03 18.12 -16.59
CA GLN A 245 8.16 17.32 -17.47
C GLN A 245 6.68 17.55 -17.13
N ALA A 246 6.31 17.57 -15.84
CA ALA A 246 4.94 17.83 -15.43
C ALA A 246 4.47 19.24 -15.80
N GLU A 247 5.34 20.25 -15.68
CA GLU A 247 5.08 21.62 -16.15
C GLU A 247 4.92 21.67 -17.68
N ARG A 248 5.84 21.06 -18.43
CA ARG A 248 5.78 20.99 -19.89
C ARG A 248 4.50 20.32 -20.35
N ASP A 249 4.12 19.20 -19.75
CA ASP A 249 2.93 18.45 -20.14
C ASP A 249 1.66 19.26 -19.89
N GLN A 250 1.64 20.09 -18.83
CA GLN A 250 0.56 21.03 -18.58
C GLN A 250 0.43 22.08 -19.68
N GLU A 251 1.53 22.78 -19.99
CA GLU A 251 1.52 23.85 -20.99
C GLU A 251 1.28 23.29 -22.39
N LEU A 252 1.83 22.10 -22.68
CA LEU A 252 1.56 21.37 -23.91
C LEU A 252 0.08 21.02 -24.05
N GLN A 253 -0.56 20.55 -22.98
CA GLN A 253 -1.98 20.23 -23.02
C GLN A 253 -2.83 21.48 -23.26
N ARG A 254 -2.48 22.61 -22.64
CA ARG A 254 -3.11 23.91 -22.91
C ARG A 254 -2.95 24.32 -24.38
N ALA A 255 -1.74 24.24 -24.93
CA ALA A 255 -1.47 24.55 -26.34
C ALA A 255 -2.24 23.64 -27.30
N LYS A 256 -2.37 22.34 -26.98
CA LYS A 256 -3.17 21.38 -27.75
C LYS A 256 -4.66 21.76 -27.75
N TRP A 257 -5.23 22.11 -26.61
CA TRP A 257 -6.62 22.58 -26.56
C TRP A 257 -6.83 23.88 -27.32
N LEU A 258 -5.87 24.81 -27.31
CA LEU A 258 -5.96 26.02 -28.14
C LEU A 258 -5.92 25.70 -29.65
N ALA A 259 -5.07 24.75 -30.05
CA ALA A 259 -5.01 24.25 -31.42
C ALA A 259 -6.32 23.58 -31.84
N GLU A 260 -6.85 22.70 -30.99
CA GLU A 260 -8.13 22.02 -31.19
C GLU A 260 -9.30 23.01 -31.26
N TRP A 261 -9.34 24.01 -30.37
CA TRP A 261 -10.31 25.10 -30.42
C TRP A 261 -10.30 25.80 -31.79
N LYS A 262 -9.12 26.17 -32.30
CA LYS A 262 -9.00 26.87 -33.58
C LYS A 262 -9.40 25.97 -34.75
N ALA A 263 -8.98 24.71 -34.74
CA ALA A 263 -9.35 23.74 -35.77
C ALA A 263 -10.87 23.54 -35.82
N LYS A 264 -11.52 23.45 -34.66
CA LYS A 264 -12.97 23.30 -34.55
C LYS A 264 -13.72 24.53 -35.06
N LEU A 265 -13.26 25.74 -34.70
CA LEU A 265 -13.81 27.00 -35.22
C LEU A 265 -13.68 27.10 -36.75
N ILE A 266 -12.53 26.74 -37.31
CA ILE A 266 -12.33 26.69 -38.77
C ILE A 266 -13.33 25.73 -39.42
N SER A 267 -13.50 24.52 -38.85
CA SER A 267 -14.44 23.52 -39.34
C SER A 267 -15.88 24.04 -39.32
N ASP A 268 -16.30 24.67 -38.23
CA ASP A 268 -17.66 25.22 -38.09
C ASP A 268 -17.94 26.34 -39.10
N ILE A 269 -16.99 27.26 -39.28
CA ILE A 269 -17.06 28.34 -40.28
C ILE A 269 -17.19 27.76 -41.69
N ASN A 270 -16.35 26.79 -42.04
CA ASN A 270 -16.35 26.20 -43.38
C ASN A 270 -17.61 25.37 -43.65
N LYS A 271 -18.20 24.74 -42.62
CA LYS A 271 -19.38 23.88 -42.76
C LYS A 271 -20.69 24.67 -42.79
N THR A 272 -20.85 25.62 -41.88
CA THR A 272 -22.14 26.31 -41.67
C THR A 272 -22.08 27.80 -41.94
N GLY A 273 -20.89 28.38 -41.83
CA GLY A 273 -20.69 29.82 -41.82
C GLY A 273 -21.09 30.46 -40.49
N TYR A 274 -20.46 31.59 -40.18
CA TYR A 274 -20.86 32.47 -39.10
C TYR A 274 -21.66 33.63 -39.67
N GLY A 275 -22.95 33.71 -39.33
CA GLY A 275 -23.87 34.75 -39.83
C GLY A 275 -23.90 36.02 -38.99
N GLY A 276 -23.11 36.12 -37.92
CA GLY A 276 -23.07 37.30 -37.07
C GLY A 276 -22.21 38.42 -37.65
N VAL A 277 -22.41 39.62 -37.12
CA VAL A 277 -21.57 40.79 -37.44
C VAL A 277 -20.17 40.57 -36.90
N VAL A 278 -19.16 40.83 -37.73
CA VAL A 278 -17.75 40.79 -37.35
C VAL A 278 -17.21 42.22 -37.27
N THR A 279 -16.44 42.51 -36.23
CA THR A 279 -15.72 43.77 -36.07
C THR A 279 -14.23 43.47 -35.91
N ASP A 280 -13.39 44.11 -36.72
CA ASP A 280 -11.94 43.96 -36.61
C ASP A 280 -11.34 44.86 -35.52
N ARG A 281 -10.02 44.79 -35.33
CA ARG A 281 -9.29 45.59 -34.36
C ARG A 281 -9.32 47.10 -34.65
N GLN A 282 -9.62 47.49 -35.88
CA GLN A 282 -9.77 48.87 -36.34
C GLN A 282 -11.22 49.36 -36.24
N ALA A 283 -12.10 48.59 -35.59
CA ALA A 283 -13.53 48.84 -35.47
C ALA A 283 -14.29 48.87 -36.82
N VAL A 284 -13.71 48.31 -37.89
CA VAL A 284 -14.39 48.13 -39.16
C VAL A 284 -15.43 47.03 -39.01
N ARG A 285 -16.64 47.32 -39.46
CA ARG A 285 -17.78 46.42 -39.38
C ARG A 285 -17.99 45.65 -40.69
N TYR A 286 -18.18 44.35 -40.56
CA TYR A 286 -18.46 43.43 -41.66
C TYR A 286 -19.84 42.79 -41.44
N ASP A 287 -20.80 43.14 -42.29
CA ASP A 287 -22.22 42.79 -42.16
C ASP A 287 -22.61 41.52 -42.94
N GLY A 288 -21.63 40.71 -43.36
CA GLY A 288 -21.88 39.51 -44.14
C GLY A 288 -21.31 38.23 -43.50
N PRO A 289 -21.84 37.06 -43.89
CA PRO A 289 -21.45 35.81 -43.26
C PRO A 289 -19.98 35.48 -43.55
N VAL A 290 -19.27 35.03 -42.53
CA VAL A 290 -17.95 34.41 -42.69
C VAL A 290 -18.18 32.98 -43.11
N ARG A 291 -17.76 32.61 -44.33
CA ARG A 291 -18.02 31.27 -44.89
C ARG A 291 -16.76 30.45 -45.11
N ARG A 292 -15.59 31.07 -45.02
CA ARG A 292 -14.32 30.40 -45.26
C ARG A 292 -13.26 30.81 -44.26
N ALA A 293 -12.54 29.82 -43.77
CA ALA A 293 -11.41 29.98 -42.87
C ALA A 293 -10.33 28.94 -43.18
N THR A 294 -9.08 29.34 -43.07
CA THR A 294 -7.88 28.49 -43.16
C THR A 294 -7.07 28.66 -41.87
N PRO A 295 -6.00 27.86 -41.66
CA PRO A 295 -5.13 28.05 -40.49
C PRO A 295 -4.56 29.47 -40.37
N ASP A 296 -4.35 30.18 -41.49
CA ASP A 296 -3.72 31.50 -41.51
C ASP A 296 -4.70 32.66 -41.68
N LYS A 297 -5.82 32.45 -42.38
CA LYS A 297 -6.72 33.53 -42.79
C LYS A 297 -8.19 33.20 -42.59
N ILE A 298 -9.00 34.24 -42.46
CA ILE A 298 -10.46 34.18 -42.38
C ILE A 298 -11.08 35.09 -43.43
N GLU A 299 -12.16 34.64 -44.07
CA GLU A 299 -12.87 35.38 -45.10
C GLU A 299 -13.90 36.34 -44.47
N LEU A 300 -13.79 37.63 -44.75
CA LEU A 300 -14.77 38.64 -44.36
C LEU A 300 -15.48 39.19 -45.58
N LYS A 301 -16.80 39.38 -45.47
CA LYS A 301 -17.62 39.97 -46.54
C LYS A 301 -17.70 41.48 -46.37
N THR A 302 -17.33 42.19 -47.42
CA THR A 302 -17.43 43.65 -47.54
C THR A 302 -18.51 44.03 -48.55
N ARG A 303 -18.81 45.34 -48.66
CA ARG A 303 -19.68 45.87 -49.72
C ARG A 303 -19.13 45.65 -51.15
N TYR A 304 -17.84 45.36 -51.29
CA TYR A 304 -17.16 45.18 -52.57
C TYR A 304 -16.80 43.73 -52.89
N GLY A 305 -17.24 42.77 -52.07
CA GLY A 305 -16.90 41.35 -52.21
C GLY A 305 -16.23 40.79 -50.96
N ASN A 306 -15.59 39.63 -51.11
CA ASN A 306 -14.98 38.90 -50.00
C ASN A 306 -13.47 39.17 -49.95
N ILE A 307 -12.93 39.34 -48.74
CA ILE A 307 -11.50 39.51 -48.50
C ILE A 307 -11.00 38.44 -47.53
N MET A 308 -9.79 37.91 -47.76
CA MET A 308 -9.11 37.04 -46.79
C MET A 308 -8.23 37.90 -45.90
N THR A 309 -8.52 37.93 -44.61
CA THR A 309 -7.74 38.67 -43.60
C THR A 309 -7.02 37.72 -42.66
N ASP A 310 -5.91 38.17 -42.07
CA ASP A 310 -5.23 37.39 -41.04
C ASP A 310 -6.10 37.30 -39.77
N TRP A 311 -6.04 36.17 -39.06
CA TRP A 311 -6.72 36.00 -37.78
C TRP A 311 -6.36 37.09 -36.76
N LEU A 312 -5.13 37.60 -36.85
CA LEU A 312 -4.62 38.70 -36.03
C LEU A 312 -5.36 40.02 -36.25
N ASN A 313 -6.15 40.19 -37.31
CA ASN A 313 -6.95 41.40 -37.47
C ASN A 313 -8.23 41.36 -36.64
N LEU A 314 -8.62 40.20 -36.11
CA LEU A 314 -9.78 40.06 -35.23
C LEU A 314 -9.38 40.14 -33.75
N PRO A 315 -10.11 40.91 -32.93
CA PRO A 315 -9.87 40.96 -31.49
C PRO A 315 -10.30 39.63 -30.82
N PRO A 316 -9.66 39.22 -29.71
CA PRO A 316 -9.98 37.96 -29.02
C PRO A 316 -11.46 37.80 -28.65
N GLU A 317 -12.12 38.88 -28.27
CA GLU A 317 -13.54 38.91 -27.88
C GLU A 317 -14.43 38.52 -29.07
N MET A 318 -14.06 38.98 -30.27
CA MET A 318 -14.78 38.62 -31.49
C MET A 318 -14.58 37.14 -31.82
N LEU A 319 -13.36 36.62 -31.67
CA LEU A 319 -13.08 35.21 -31.90
C LEU A 319 -13.81 34.30 -30.91
N LEU A 320 -13.87 34.68 -29.63
CA LEU A 320 -14.63 33.95 -28.62
C LEU A 320 -16.13 34.01 -28.90
N LYS A 321 -16.66 35.18 -29.25
CA LYS A 321 -18.07 35.35 -29.65
C LYS A 321 -18.42 34.49 -30.87
N MET A 322 -17.50 34.37 -31.84
CA MET A 322 -17.67 33.47 -32.99
C MET A 322 -17.71 32.00 -32.55
N SER A 323 -16.75 31.54 -31.73
CA SER A 323 -16.70 30.12 -31.32
C SER A 323 -17.90 29.71 -30.47
N THR A 324 -18.33 30.59 -29.57
CA THR A 324 -19.48 30.35 -28.67
C THR A 324 -20.81 30.33 -29.41
N ALA A 325 -20.95 31.05 -30.53
CA ALA A 325 -22.16 31.00 -31.36
C ALA A 325 -22.41 29.62 -31.99
N PHE A 326 -21.39 28.76 -32.06
CA PHE A 326 -21.53 27.38 -32.54
C PHE A 326 -21.88 26.37 -31.44
N ILE A 327 -21.97 26.80 -30.17
CA ILE A 327 -22.42 25.96 -29.06
C ILE A 327 -23.95 25.90 -29.10
N ARG A 328 -24.50 24.95 -29.87
CA ARG A 328 -25.95 24.77 -30.04
C ARG A 328 -26.50 23.83 -28.96
N PRO A 329 -27.66 24.16 -28.35
CA PRO A 329 -28.37 23.24 -27.46
C PRO A 329 -28.63 21.89 -28.14
N GLY A 330 -28.51 20.79 -27.39
CA GLY A 330 -28.78 19.43 -27.87
C GLY A 330 -27.62 18.74 -28.62
N ALA A 331 -26.49 19.41 -28.86
CA ALA A 331 -25.31 18.75 -29.43
C ALA A 331 -24.52 17.99 -28.35
N ALA A 332 -24.04 16.78 -28.66
CA ALA A 332 -23.24 15.97 -27.72
C ALA A 332 -21.90 16.63 -27.34
N GLU A 333 -21.37 17.49 -28.22
CA GLU A 333 -20.06 18.15 -28.05
C GLU A 333 -20.11 19.45 -27.22
N ILE A 334 -21.25 19.83 -26.64
CA ILE A 334 -21.39 21.09 -25.87
C ILE A 334 -20.29 21.23 -24.79
N PRO A 335 -20.05 20.24 -23.91
CA PRO A 335 -19.10 20.41 -22.82
C PRO A 335 -17.66 20.61 -23.31
N GLU A 336 -17.29 19.89 -24.37
CA GLU A 336 -15.97 20.02 -24.99
C GLU A 336 -15.79 21.41 -25.61
N ARG A 337 -16.80 21.91 -26.34
CA ARG A 337 -16.76 23.25 -26.96
C ARG A 337 -16.71 24.36 -25.91
N GLN A 338 -17.42 24.19 -24.81
CA GLN A 338 -17.35 25.09 -23.65
C GLN A 338 -15.95 25.08 -23.05
N TRP A 339 -15.37 23.90 -22.81
CA TRP A 339 -14.01 23.77 -22.28
C TRP A 339 -12.96 24.43 -23.19
N LEU A 340 -12.97 24.11 -24.49
CA LEU A 340 -12.03 24.68 -25.47
C LEU A 340 -12.16 26.21 -25.55
N SER A 341 -13.39 26.74 -25.53
CA SER A 341 -13.65 28.18 -25.52
C SER A 341 -13.20 28.83 -24.21
N ALA A 342 -13.33 28.14 -23.08
CA ALA A 342 -12.82 28.59 -21.79
C ALA A 342 -11.29 28.71 -21.78
N ILE A 343 -10.59 27.72 -22.34
CA ILE A 343 -9.12 27.74 -22.45
C ILE A 343 -8.66 28.93 -23.31
N PHE A 344 -9.31 29.18 -24.44
CA PHE A 344 -9.02 30.36 -25.27
C PHE A 344 -9.31 31.68 -24.55
N ALA A 345 -10.45 31.78 -23.86
CA ALA A 345 -10.82 32.96 -23.09
C ALA A 345 -9.78 33.24 -21.97
N ALA A 346 -9.32 32.20 -21.25
CA ALA A 346 -8.27 32.35 -20.25
C ALA A 346 -6.94 32.79 -20.86
N GLN A 347 -6.53 32.19 -21.98
CA GLN A 347 -5.30 32.54 -22.68
C GLN A 347 -5.27 34.01 -23.15
N THR A 348 -6.44 34.56 -23.49
CA THR A 348 -6.58 35.92 -24.03
C THR A 348 -6.99 36.96 -22.99
N GLY A 349 -7.07 36.58 -21.70
CA GLY A 349 -7.36 37.50 -20.60
C GLY A 349 -8.85 37.75 -20.32
N GLN A 350 -9.75 37.08 -21.02
CA GLN A 350 -11.21 37.15 -20.84
C GLN A 350 -11.66 36.29 -19.63
N ARG A 351 -11.20 36.66 -18.43
CA ARG A 351 -11.27 35.83 -17.21
C ARG A 351 -12.68 35.42 -16.81
N GLU A 352 -13.66 36.31 -16.93
CA GLU A 352 -15.05 36.04 -16.55
C GLU A 352 -15.69 35.02 -17.49
N ALA A 353 -15.59 35.26 -18.81
CA ALA A 353 -16.06 34.33 -19.82
C ALA A 353 -15.38 32.96 -19.71
N ALA A 354 -14.08 32.95 -19.42
CA ALA A 354 -13.32 31.72 -19.20
C ALA A 354 -13.91 30.88 -18.05
N ARG A 355 -14.20 31.52 -16.91
CA ARG A 355 -14.79 30.84 -15.74
C ARG A 355 -16.18 30.31 -16.05
N GLU A 356 -17.05 31.14 -16.62
CA GLU A 356 -18.44 30.74 -16.91
C GLU A 356 -18.50 29.54 -17.85
N LEU A 357 -17.65 29.53 -18.89
CA LEU A 357 -17.57 28.42 -19.84
C LEU A 357 -16.96 27.16 -19.21
N ALA A 358 -15.93 27.32 -18.35
CA ALA A 358 -15.30 26.20 -17.67
C ALA A 358 -16.24 25.54 -16.65
N ASP A 359 -16.96 26.34 -15.86
CA ASP A 359 -17.93 25.85 -14.87
C ASP A 359 -19.03 25.04 -15.56
N LYS A 360 -19.62 25.56 -16.65
CA LYS A 360 -20.62 24.82 -17.45
C LYS A 360 -20.08 23.50 -18.02
N ALA A 361 -18.83 23.49 -18.48
CA ALA A 361 -18.20 22.27 -18.96
C ALA A 361 -17.99 21.24 -17.83
N GLY A 362 -17.58 21.68 -16.64
CA GLY A 362 -17.38 20.84 -15.45
C GLY A 362 -18.68 20.34 -14.80
N GLU A 363 -19.77 21.10 -14.91
CA GLU A 363 -21.11 20.64 -14.54
C GLU A 363 -21.54 19.47 -15.43
N ALA A 364 -21.27 19.56 -16.74
CA ALA A 364 -21.69 18.57 -17.71
C ALA A 364 -20.78 17.33 -17.82
N LYS A 365 -19.47 17.44 -17.55
CA LYS A 365 -18.52 16.32 -17.57
C LYS A 365 -17.58 16.34 -16.36
N ALA A 366 -17.54 15.22 -15.63
CA ALA A 366 -16.67 15.06 -14.45
C ALA A 366 -15.19 15.25 -14.77
N GLU A 367 -14.73 14.78 -15.94
CA GLU A 367 -13.34 14.95 -16.39
C GLU A 367 -12.90 16.42 -16.39
N TYR A 368 -13.76 17.36 -16.81
CA TYR A 368 -13.43 18.78 -16.79
C TYR A 368 -13.50 19.39 -15.40
N ARG A 369 -14.39 18.88 -14.55
CA ARG A 369 -14.50 19.30 -13.14
C ARG A 369 -13.19 19.07 -12.39
N ASP A 370 -12.56 17.92 -12.60
CA ASP A 370 -11.28 17.57 -11.98
C ASP A 370 -10.12 18.45 -12.47
N LEU A 371 -10.25 19.01 -13.69
CA LEU A 371 -9.25 19.88 -14.30
C LEU A 371 -9.44 21.37 -13.93
N LEU A 372 -10.59 21.78 -13.40
CA LEU A 372 -10.87 23.18 -13.03
C LEU A 372 -9.80 23.80 -12.12
N PRO A 373 -9.39 23.17 -10.99
CA PRO A 373 -8.41 23.77 -10.09
C PRO A 373 -7.05 24.01 -10.75
N ARG A 374 -6.72 23.20 -11.76
CA ARG A 374 -5.43 23.24 -12.45
C ARG A 374 -5.35 24.34 -13.50
N TYR A 375 -6.42 24.56 -14.28
CA TYR A 375 -6.41 25.51 -15.40
C TYR A 375 -7.16 26.82 -15.10
N PHE A 376 -8.05 26.82 -14.12
CA PHE A 376 -8.88 27.97 -13.73
C PHE A 376 -8.93 28.14 -12.20
N PRO A 377 -7.81 28.54 -11.56
CA PRO A 377 -7.78 28.75 -10.12
C PRO A 377 -8.83 29.81 -9.71
N GLY A 378 -9.80 29.39 -8.90
CA GLY A 378 -10.94 30.22 -8.44
C GLY A 378 -12.29 29.94 -9.11
N ALA A 379 -12.40 28.93 -9.98
CA ALA A 379 -13.68 28.37 -10.45
C ALA A 379 -14.44 27.66 -9.31
N LYS A 380 -15.78 27.62 -9.36
CA LYS A 380 -16.59 26.98 -8.30
C LYS A 380 -16.48 25.44 -8.42
N LYS A 381 -16.47 24.76 -7.27
CA LYS A 381 -16.46 23.29 -7.21
C LYS A 381 -17.83 22.69 -7.49
#